data_AF-A0A1R1PJ23-F1
#
_entry.id   AF-A0A1R1PJ23-F1
#
_cell.length_a   1.000
_cell.length_b   1.000
_cell.length_c   1.000
_cell.angle_alpha   90.00
_cell.angle_beta   90.00
_cell.angle_gamma   90.00
#
_symmetry.space_group_name_H-M   'P 1'
#
loop_
_entity.id
_entity.type
_entity.pdbx_description
1 polymer ?
#
loop_
_entity_poly.entity_id
_entity_poly.type
_entity_poly.pdbx_seq_one_letter_code
_entity_poly.pdbx_strand_id
1 'polypeptide(L)'
;MQRQNPTGYGLSTRGYKSTTPSVMKHVFMLTIVSYLNPDYYRILTNMENEPKLFATRGSVNISEREEILNNRANIIREQWIKLMETRILREKLEECYLREGVNHQENCRVLSLRYLDQFPKTRVTGWRKIDDPFEKK
;
A
#
# COMPACT_ATOMS: atom_id res chain seq x y z
N MET A 1 -46.64 2.19 39.55
CA MET A 1 -45.53 2.66 40.38
C MET A 1 -44.82 3.78 39.61
N GLN A 2 -45.13 5.04 39.95
CA GLN A 2 -44.39 6.23 39.50
C GLN A 2 -43.24 6.50 40.48
N ARG A 3 -42.12 7.03 39.98
CA ARG A 3 -41.29 8.13 40.55
C ARG A 3 -40.03 8.26 39.67
N GLN A 4 -39.84 9.32 38.86
CA GLN A 4 -39.47 10.74 39.12
C GLN A 4 -38.01 11.02 38.64
N ASN A 5 -37.86 12.14 37.93
CA ASN A 5 -36.64 12.75 37.31
C ASN A 5 -35.54 13.12 38.35
N PRO A 6 -34.46 13.91 38.08
CA PRO A 6 -33.88 14.48 36.83
C PRO A 6 -32.33 14.46 36.75
N THR A 7 -31.76 14.79 35.59
CA THR A 7 -30.58 15.64 35.29
C THR A 7 -30.20 15.37 33.83
N GLY A 8 -30.15 16.28 32.87
CA GLY A 8 -29.83 17.70 32.95
C GLY A 8 -28.52 17.98 32.22
N TYR A 9 -28.40 17.64 30.93
CA TYR A 9 -27.33 18.16 30.06
C TYR A 9 -27.91 18.46 28.68
N GLY A 10 -28.21 19.74 28.45
CA GLY A 10 -28.54 20.26 27.14
C GLY A 10 -27.27 20.37 26.29
N LEU A 11 -27.26 19.74 25.12
CA LEU A 11 -26.29 20.02 24.06
C LEU A 11 -26.84 21.17 23.22
N SER A 12 -26.40 22.38 23.57
CA SER A 12 -26.54 23.58 22.77
C SER A 12 -25.91 23.37 21.39
N THR A 13 -26.71 23.43 20.34
CA THR A 13 -26.25 23.49 18.94
C THR A 13 -25.68 24.88 18.65
N ARG A 14 -24.46 25.15 19.13
CA ARG A 14 -23.73 26.35 18.73
C ARG A 14 -23.00 26.08 17.41
N GLY A 15 -23.46 26.76 16.37
CA GLY A 15 -23.02 26.56 14.99
C GLY A 15 -21.51 26.67 14.79
N TYR A 16 -20.94 25.65 14.18
CA TYR A 16 -19.61 25.72 13.57
C TYR A 16 -19.75 26.38 12.21
N LYS A 17 -19.26 27.62 12.12
CA LYS A 17 -19.16 28.36 10.86
C LYS A 17 -18.20 27.63 9.92
N SER A 18 -18.71 27.18 8.79
CA SER A 18 -17.95 26.64 7.67
C SER A 18 -17.05 27.72 7.08
N THR A 19 -15.73 27.58 7.23
CA THR A 19 -14.77 28.35 6.44
C THR A 19 -13.60 27.46 5.99
N THR A 20 -13.47 27.35 4.65
CA THR A 20 -12.37 26.81 3.82
C THR A 20 -12.26 25.28 3.65
N PRO A 21 -12.57 24.71 2.45
CA PRO A 21 -12.72 23.26 2.30
C PRO A 21 -11.59 22.49 1.54
N SER A 22 -10.47 23.09 1.12
CA SER A 22 -9.53 22.36 0.24
C SER A 22 -8.19 21.97 0.88
N VAL A 23 -7.51 22.88 1.58
CA VAL A 23 -6.13 22.65 2.05
C VAL A 23 -6.09 21.75 3.31
N MET A 24 -7.07 21.84 4.21
CA MET A 24 -7.11 21.00 5.42
C MET A 24 -7.37 19.52 5.14
N LYS A 25 -8.08 19.17 4.06
CA LYS A 25 -8.32 17.75 3.73
C LYS A 25 -7.05 17.04 3.28
N HIS A 26 -6.20 17.74 2.51
CA HIS A 26 -4.91 17.21 2.09
C HIS A 26 -3.93 17.12 3.27
N VAL A 27 -3.89 18.13 4.14
CA VAL A 27 -3.05 18.10 5.35
C VAL A 27 -3.50 16.99 6.31
N PHE A 28 -4.80 16.78 6.48
CA PHE A 28 -5.35 15.73 7.36
C PHE A 28 -5.13 14.31 6.82
N MET A 29 -5.18 14.12 5.50
CA MET A 29 -4.84 12.83 4.90
C MET A 29 -3.34 12.53 4.98
N LEU A 30 -2.48 13.54 4.76
CA LEU A 30 -1.03 13.37 4.86
C LEU A 30 -0.57 13.10 6.31
N THR A 31 -1.19 13.73 7.30
CA THR A 31 -0.91 13.40 8.71
C THR A 31 -1.39 12.00 9.05
N ILE A 32 -2.59 11.59 8.65
CA ILE A 32 -3.09 10.23 8.91
C ILE A 32 -2.16 9.16 8.32
N VAL A 33 -1.66 9.33 7.09
CA VAL A 33 -0.74 8.35 6.48
C VAL A 33 0.59 8.26 7.24
N SER A 34 1.10 9.37 7.78
CA SER A 34 2.29 9.37 8.66
C SER A 34 2.02 8.81 10.07
N TYR A 35 0.80 8.95 10.59
CA TYR A 35 0.41 8.45 11.92
C TYR A 35 0.00 6.98 11.92
N LEU A 36 -0.49 6.44 10.80
CA LEU A 36 -0.95 5.06 10.70
C LEU A 36 0.17 4.05 10.44
N ASN A 37 1.38 4.48 10.01
CA ASN A 37 2.55 3.60 9.88
C ASN A 37 3.88 4.42 9.89
N PRO A 38 4.43 4.75 11.07
CA PRO A 38 5.69 5.48 11.19
C PRO A 38 6.91 4.71 10.63
N ASP A 39 6.80 3.38 10.47
CA ASP A 39 7.88 2.54 9.93
C ASP A 39 7.94 2.49 8.40
N TYR A 40 6.99 3.10 7.69
CA TYR A 40 6.91 3.04 6.22
C TYR A 40 8.20 3.55 5.53
N TYR A 41 8.86 4.56 6.10
CA TYR A 41 10.12 5.11 5.56
C TYR A 41 11.39 4.39 6.04
N ARG A 42 11.34 3.59 7.12
CA ARG A 42 12.51 2.86 7.65
C ARG A 42 12.82 1.57 6.87
N ILE A 43 11.82 1.04 6.17
CA ILE A 43 11.90 -0.21 5.41
C ILE A 43 12.60 0.02 4.06
N LEU A 44 12.39 1.18 3.43
CA LEU A 44 12.90 1.50 2.09
C LEU A 44 14.42 1.71 2.02
N THR A 45 15.09 1.91 3.15
CA THR A 45 16.54 2.19 3.22
C THR A 45 17.41 0.95 3.45
N ASN A 46 16.82 -0.25 3.62
CA ASN A 46 17.55 -1.47 3.98
C ASN A 46 17.50 -2.58 2.91
N MET A 47 17.46 -2.23 1.62
CA MET A 47 17.35 -3.21 0.52
C MET A 47 18.64 -3.97 0.16
N GLU A 48 19.78 -3.76 0.83
CA GLU A 48 21.05 -4.44 0.50
C GLU A 48 21.57 -5.41 1.57
N ASN A 49 20.90 -5.55 2.70
CA ASN A 49 21.37 -6.46 3.76
C ASN A 49 20.51 -7.72 3.79
N GLU A 50 21.04 -8.78 3.16
CA GLU A 50 20.57 -10.15 3.34
C GLU A 50 20.27 -10.41 4.83
N PRO A 51 19.06 -10.89 5.19
CA PRO A 51 18.81 -11.22 6.59
C PRO A 51 19.78 -12.33 6.97
N LYS A 52 20.59 -12.10 8.03
CA LYS A 52 21.50 -13.09 8.61
C LYS A 52 20.67 -14.31 9.01
N LEU A 53 20.51 -15.23 8.07
CA LEU A 53 19.92 -16.54 8.30
C LEU A 53 20.94 -17.31 9.15
N PHE A 54 20.46 -18.21 9.99
CA PHE A 54 21.23 -19.02 10.94
C PHE A 54 21.92 -18.24 12.09
N ALA A 55 21.13 -17.74 13.03
CA ALA A 55 21.61 -17.68 14.42
C ALA A 55 21.73 -19.12 14.95
N THR A 56 22.90 -19.44 15.50
CA THR A 56 23.25 -20.70 16.17
C THR A 56 22.17 -21.09 17.19
N ARG A 57 22.00 -22.39 17.43
CA ARG A 57 20.93 -23.05 18.24
C ARG A 57 20.69 -22.53 19.68
N GLY A 58 21.45 -21.56 20.18
CA GLY A 58 21.31 -21.00 21.52
C GLY A 58 21.00 -19.52 21.48
N SER A 59 19.93 -19.12 22.18
CA SER A 59 19.43 -17.75 22.38
C SER A 59 18.98 -16.97 21.13
N VAL A 60 17.76 -17.23 20.67
CA VAL A 60 17.01 -16.28 19.84
C VAL A 60 16.46 -15.19 20.77
N ASN A 61 16.91 -13.95 20.62
CA ASN A 61 16.27 -12.80 21.26
C ASN A 61 14.87 -12.59 20.66
N ILE A 62 13.87 -12.32 21.49
CA ILE A 62 12.46 -12.18 21.06
C ILE A 62 12.31 -10.99 20.07
N SER A 63 13.01 -9.87 20.31
CA SER A 63 12.99 -8.67 19.47
C SER A 63 13.49 -8.92 18.04
N GLU A 64 14.62 -9.63 17.88
CA GLU A 64 15.19 -9.94 16.56
C GLU A 64 14.24 -10.82 15.72
N ARG A 65 13.50 -11.71 16.38
CA ARG A 65 12.48 -12.54 15.71
C ARG A 65 11.34 -11.68 15.16
N GLU A 66 10.85 -10.72 15.94
CA GLU A 66 9.76 -9.82 15.53
C GLU A 66 10.17 -8.97 14.33
N GLU A 67 11.38 -8.42 14.35
CA GLU A 67 11.93 -7.64 13.22
C GLU A 67 12.02 -8.47 11.93
N ILE A 68 12.51 -9.72 12.01
CA ILE A 68 12.57 -10.61 10.85
C ILE A 68 11.18 -10.90 10.28
N LEU A 69 10.18 -11.14 11.14
CA LEU A 69 8.81 -11.39 10.72
C LEU A 69 8.19 -10.16 10.06
N ASN A 70 8.41 -8.97 10.63
CA ASN A 70 7.95 -7.71 10.08
C ASN A 70 8.57 -7.45 8.70
N ASN A 71 9.88 -7.63 8.56
CA ASN A 71 10.58 -7.47 7.28
C ASN A 71 10.04 -8.41 6.20
N ARG A 72 9.78 -9.68 6.53
CA ARG A 72 9.16 -10.65 5.59
C ARG A 72 7.76 -10.22 5.16
N ALA A 73 6.94 -9.74 6.10
CA ALA A 73 5.61 -9.25 5.80
C ALA A 73 5.64 -8.01 4.90
N ASN A 74 6.61 -7.12 5.11
CA ASN A 74 6.80 -5.92 4.31
C ASN A 74 7.16 -6.24 2.85
N ILE A 75 8.10 -7.17 2.63
CA ILE A 75 8.46 -7.64 1.28
C ILE A 75 7.23 -8.15 0.51
N ILE A 76 6.42 -9.00 1.17
CA ILE A 76 5.20 -9.54 0.56
C ILE A 76 4.22 -8.40 0.25
N ARG A 77 4.04 -7.44 1.17
CA ARG A 77 3.15 -6.30 0.97
C ARG A 77 3.56 -5.47 -0.25
N GLU A 78 4.84 -5.18 -0.41
CA GLU A 78 5.36 -4.43 -1.56
C GLU A 78 5.15 -5.17 -2.89
N GLN A 79 5.33 -6.50 -2.91
CA GLN A 79 5.01 -7.32 -4.08
C GLN A 79 3.53 -7.21 -4.46
N TRP A 80 2.63 -7.26 -3.47
CA TRP A 80 1.21 -7.04 -3.71
C TRP A 80 0.89 -5.62 -4.19
N ILE A 81 1.55 -4.59 -3.64
CA ILE A 81 1.37 -3.20 -4.10
C ILE A 81 1.72 -3.09 -5.60
N LYS A 82 2.89 -3.60 -6.02
CA LYS A 82 3.30 -3.60 -7.44
C LYS A 82 2.32 -4.37 -8.34
N LEU A 83 1.81 -5.49 -7.85
CA LEU A 83 0.79 -6.25 -8.56
C LEU A 83 -0.51 -5.45 -8.71
N MET A 84 -0.94 -4.73 -7.67
CA MET A 84 -2.12 -3.86 -7.71
C MET A 84 -1.92 -2.66 -8.63
N GLU A 85 -0.73 -2.06 -8.67
CA GLU A 85 -0.38 -1.01 -9.64
C GLU A 85 -0.54 -1.51 -11.08
N THR A 86 -0.08 -2.73 -11.36
CA THR A 86 -0.21 -3.36 -12.68
C THR A 86 -1.67 -3.68 -13.02
N ARG A 87 -2.49 -4.04 -12.03
CA ARG A 87 -3.94 -4.21 -12.22
C ARG A 87 -4.62 -2.89 -12.60
N ILE A 88 -4.28 -1.79 -11.93
CA ILE A 88 -4.80 -0.47 -12.27
C ILE A 88 -4.39 -0.06 -13.70
N LEU A 89 -3.16 -0.36 -14.12
CA LEU A 89 -2.75 -0.11 -15.51
C LEU A 89 -3.57 -0.91 -16.51
N ARG A 90 -3.85 -2.17 -16.20
CA ARG A 90 -4.68 -3.03 -17.04
C ARG A 90 -6.11 -2.47 -17.16
N GLU A 91 -6.72 -2.09 -16.06
CA GLU A 91 -8.07 -1.49 -16.06
C GLU A 91 -8.10 -0.21 -16.91
N LYS A 92 -7.11 0.68 -16.75
CA LYS A 92 -6.99 1.89 -17.58
C LYS A 92 -6.77 1.58 -19.06
N LEU A 93 -6.03 0.51 -19.37
CA LEU A 93 -5.82 0.07 -20.75
C LEU A 93 -7.12 -0.46 -21.36
N GLU A 94 -7.87 -1.27 -20.61
CA GLU A 94 -9.20 -1.76 -21.01
C GLU A 94 -10.17 -0.58 -21.26
N GLU A 95 -10.21 0.40 -20.35
CA GLU A 95 -10.98 1.63 -20.55
C GLU A 95 -10.57 2.40 -21.80
N CYS A 96 -9.26 2.50 -22.07
CA CYS A 96 -8.75 3.17 -23.27
C CYS A 96 -9.20 2.45 -24.54
N TYR A 97 -9.13 1.12 -24.56
CA TYR A 97 -9.60 0.32 -25.70
C TYR A 97 -11.09 0.48 -25.94
N LEU A 98 -11.90 0.53 -24.88
CA LEU A 98 -13.34 0.77 -24.97
C LEU A 98 -13.67 2.18 -25.47
N ARG A 99 -12.90 3.19 -25.08
CA ARG A 99 -13.13 4.59 -25.44
C ARG A 99 -12.71 4.91 -26.88
N GLU A 100 -11.55 4.43 -27.30
CA GLU A 100 -10.94 4.78 -28.59
C GLU A 100 -11.44 3.91 -29.75
N GLY A 101 -11.94 2.70 -29.46
CA GLY A 101 -12.40 1.77 -30.49
C GLY A 101 -11.29 1.47 -31.51
N VAL A 102 -11.56 1.69 -32.79
CA VAL A 102 -10.60 1.38 -33.89
C VAL A 102 -9.27 2.15 -33.76
N ASN A 103 -9.26 3.31 -33.10
CA ASN A 103 -8.08 4.16 -32.96
C ASN A 103 -7.17 3.77 -31.78
N HIS A 104 -7.48 2.68 -31.06
CA HIS A 104 -6.74 2.29 -29.85
C HIS A 104 -5.24 2.04 -30.10
N GLN A 105 -4.84 1.73 -31.33
CA GLN A 105 -3.46 1.37 -31.68
C GLN A 105 -2.49 2.55 -31.50
N GLU A 106 -2.93 3.76 -31.84
CA GLU A 106 -2.12 4.97 -31.69
C GLU A 106 -2.31 5.59 -30.31
N ASN A 107 -3.57 5.76 -29.90
CA ASN A 107 -3.92 6.51 -28.69
C ASN A 107 -3.58 5.76 -27.39
N CYS A 108 -3.72 4.43 -27.36
CA CYS A 108 -3.45 3.63 -26.16
C CYS A 108 -2.03 3.02 -26.13
N ARG A 109 -1.17 3.33 -27.12
CA ARG A 109 0.18 2.76 -27.26
C ARG A 109 1.06 2.95 -26.02
N VAL A 110 1.00 4.12 -25.41
CA VAL A 110 1.84 4.43 -24.24
C VAL A 110 1.41 3.58 -23.03
N LEU A 111 0.11 3.40 -22.83
CA LEU A 111 -0.43 2.58 -21.74
C LEU A 111 -0.11 1.10 -21.96
N SER A 112 -0.22 0.60 -23.19
CA SER A 112 0.09 -0.79 -23.50
C SER A 112 1.57 -1.10 -23.30
N LEU A 113 2.47 -0.23 -23.74
CA LEU A 113 3.92 -0.39 -23.52
C LEU A 113 4.28 -0.40 -22.03
N ARG A 114 3.68 0.49 -21.23
CA ARG A 114 3.89 0.50 -19.78
C ARG A 114 3.39 -0.77 -19.11
N TYR A 115 2.20 -1.24 -19.49
CA TYR A 115 1.66 -2.49 -18.97
C TYR A 115 2.57 -3.68 -19.32
N LEU A 116 3.04 -3.77 -20.57
CA LEU A 116 3.92 -4.85 -21.02
C LEU A 116 5.29 -4.85 -20.33
N ASP A 117 5.83 -3.67 -19.98
CA ASP A 117 7.08 -3.58 -19.22
C ASP A 117 6.90 -4.02 -17.75
N GLN A 118 5.77 -3.66 -17.13
CA GLN A 118 5.53 -3.95 -15.71
C GLN A 118 5.04 -5.37 -15.46
N PHE A 119 4.11 -5.86 -16.27
CA PHE A 119 3.46 -7.17 -16.11
C PHE A 119 4.39 -8.36 -15.79
N PRO A 120 5.54 -8.56 -16.47
CA PRO A 120 6.42 -9.68 -16.16
C PRO A 120 7.13 -9.53 -14.80
N LYS A 121 7.35 -8.30 -14.33
CA LYS A 121 8.14 -7.99 -13.12
C LYS A 121 7.31 -8.01 -11.84
N THR A 122 5.98 -7.91 -11.94
CA THR A 122 5.10 -7.72 -10.77
C THR A 122 4.52 -9.01 -10.19
N ARG A 123 5.14 -10.16 -10.46
CA ARG A 123 4.73 -11.45 -9.90
C ARG A 123 5.06 -11.51 -8.41
N VAL A 124 4.15 -12.08 -7.62
CA VAL A 124 4.38 -12.35 -6.19
C VAL A 124 5.17 -13.64 -6.06
N THR A 125 6.45 -13.54 -5.69
CA THR A 125 7.36 -14.68 -5.46
C THR A 125 7.48 -15.04 -3.97
N GLY A 126 7.03 -14.16 -3.08
CA GLY A 126 7.14 -14.29 -1.63
C GLY A 126 8.46 -13.72 -1.09
N TRP A 127 8.75 -13.97 0.19
CA TRP A 127 9.95 -13.44 0.84
C TRP A 127 11.23 -14.25 0.59
N ARG A 128 11.10 -15.48 0.08
CA ARG A 128 12.25 -16.31 -0.30
C ARG A 128 12.54 -16.08 -1.78
N LYS A 129 13.79 -15.74 -2.10
CA LYS A 129 14.28 -15.69 -3.48
C LYS A 129 14.28 -17.13 -4.01
N ILE A 130 13.32 -17.44 -4.86
CA ILE A 130 13.29 -18.68 -5.65
C ILE A 130 13.63 -18.24 -7.06
N ASP A 131 14.60 -18.90 -7.70
CA ASP A 131 14.96 -18.58 -9.08
C ASP A 131 13.72 -18.80 -9.95
N ASP A 132 13.30 -17.76 -10.68
CA ASP A 132 12.12 -17.83 -11.54
C ASP A 132 12.47 -18.69 -12.78
N PRO A 133 11.77 -19.81 -13.03
CA PRO A 133 12.10 -20.70 -14.15
C PRO A 133 11.85 -20.07 -15.54
N PHE A 134 11.26 -18.87 -15.58
CA PHE A 134 10.93 -18.14 -16.80
C PHE A 134 11.85 -16.94 -17.07
N GLU A 135 12.79 -16.65 -16.17
CA GLU A 135 13.76 -15.59 -16.37
C GLU A 135 14.80 -16.05 -17.40
N LYS A 136 14.82 -15.43 -18.58
CA LYS A 136 15.79 -15.79 -19.64
C LYS A 136 17.19 -15.33 -19.20
N LYS A 137 18.10 -16.30 -19.01
CA LYS A 137 19.54 -16.08 -18.82
C LYS A 137 20.21 -15.50 -20.07
#